data_AF-A0A8S3H0J5-F1
#
_entry.id   AF-A0A8S3H0J5-F1
#
_cell.length_a   1.000
_cell.length_b   1.000
_cell.length_c   1.000
_cell.angle_alpha   90.00
_cell.angle_beta   90.00
_cell.angle_gamma   90.00
#
_symmetry.space_group_name_H-M   'P 1'
#
loop_
_entity.id
_entity.type
_entity.pdbx_description
1 polymer ?
#
loop_
_entity_poly.entity_id
_entity_poly.type
_entity_poly.pdbx_seq_one_letter_code
_entity_poly.pdbx_strand_id
1 'polypeptide(L)'
;MMKLCVVEGADGNMYARENEQRLLRNMDVHVVVLDLLKIPYDKVEDTRMNHIMKLAHNLLQYFCFNNPTNQAKLYELYFNDYQQISEEQEVETCCYIFMNNIQLCRTITEKHVQHFVHLIELHGRKVLYIKFLQTIVKAENQYIRNCQDVVMSE
;
A
#
# COMPACT_ATOMS: atom_id res chain seq x y z
N MET A 1 -16.77 -8.73 -4.57
CA MET A 1 -15.66 -7.78 -4.32
C MET A 1 -14.78 -7.74 -5.57
N MET A 2 -14.33 -6.56 -6.00
CA MET A 2 -13.80 -6.29 -7.35
C MET A 2 -12.36 -6.85 -7.52
N LYS A 3 -12.24 -8.18 -7.62
CA LYS A 3 -10.98 -8.90 -7.93
C LYS A 3 -10.65 -8.81 -9.43
N LEU A 4 -10.67 -7.60 -10.02
CA LEU A 4 -10.42 -7.43 -11.46
C LEU A 4 -8.94 -7.62 -11.80
N CYS A 5 -8.05 -7.22 -10.89
CA CYS A 5 -6.60 -7.28 -11.08
C CYS A 5 -5.97 -8.58 -10.55
N VAL A 6 -6.76 -9.47 -9.96
CA VAL A 6 -6.27 -10.69 -9.30
C VAL A 6 -7.19 -11.87 -9.58
N VAL A 7 -6.65 -13.08 -9.56
CA VAL A 7 -7.42 -14.33 -9.62
C VAL A 7 -6.98 -15.23 -8.49
N GLU A 8 -7.94 -15.91 -7.87
CA GLU A 8 -7.68 -16.89 -6.83
C GLU A 8 -7.59 -18.27 -7.49
N GLY A 9 -6.46 -18.94 -7.31
CA GLY A 9 -6.21 -20.29 -7.81
C GLY A 9 -6.91 -21.35 -6.98
N ALA A 10 -6.96 -22.57 -7.51
CA ALA A 10 -7.57 -23.72 -6.82
C ALA A 10 -6.79 -24.14 -5.55
N ASP A 11 -5.54 -23.71 -5.43
CA ASP A 11 -4.66 -23.91 -4.27
C ASP A 11 -4.86 -22.84 -3.17
N GLY A 12 -5.78 -21.89 -3.37
CA GLY A 12 -6.03 -20.77 -2.47
C GLY A 12 -5.03 -19.62 -2.60
N ASN A 13 -4.06 -19.71 -3.53
CA ASN A 13 -3.12 -18.63 -3.78
C ASN A 13 -3.72 -17.56 -4.70
N MET A 14 -3.29 -16.32 -4.51
CA MET A 14 -3.69 -15.21 -5.38
C MET A 14 -2.63 -14.94 -6.45
N TYR A 15 -3.07 -14.77 -7.68
CA TYR A 15 -2.24 -14.47 -8.84
C TYR A 15 -2.63 -13.13 -9.46
N ALA A 16 -1.63 -12.38 -9.94
CA ALA A 16 -1.86 -11.11 -10.62
C ALA A 16 -2.46 -11.33 -12.01
N ARG A 17 -3.39 -10.47 -12.41
CA ARG A 17 -3.92 -10.37 -13.77
C ARG A 17 -3.23 -9.20 -14.48
N GLU A 18 -2.04 -9.46 -15.00
CA GLU A 18 -1.15 -8.42 -15.54
C GLU A 18 -1.79 -7.62 -16.69
N ASN A 19 -2.60 -8.26 -17.53
CA ASN A 19 -3.28 -7.61 -18.64
C ASN A 19 -4.31 -6.58 -18.16
N GLU A 20 -5.16 -6.95 -17.20
CA GLU A 20 -6.16 -6.09 -16.60
C GLU A 20 -5.49 -4.95 -15.81
N GLN A 21 -4.45 -5.25 -15.04
CA GLN A 21 -3.63 -4.24 -14.35
C GLN A 21 -3.03 -3.22 -15.33
N ARG A 22 -2.51 -3.69 -16.48
CA ARG A 22 -1.96 -2.84 -17.53
C ARG A 22 -3.04 -2.00 -18.21
N LEU A 23 -4.21 -2.57 -18.50
CA LEU A 23 -5.34 -1.83 -19.07
C LEU A 23 -5.78 -0.71 -18.14
N LEU A 24 -5.98 -1.00 -16.85
CA LEU A 24 -6.34 0.00 -15.85
C LEU A 24 -5.30 1.10 -15.71
N ARG A 25 -4.00 0.74 -15.80
CA ARG A 25 -2.91 1.72 -15.79
C ARG A 25 -3.01 2.65 -16.99
N ASN A 26 -3.25 2.10 -18.18
CA ASN A 26 -3.29 2.87 -19.43
C ASN A 26 -4.56 3.73 -19.55
N MET A 27 -5.62 3.40 -18.81
CA MET A 27 -6.82 4.22 -18.67
C MET A 27 -6.76 5.19 -17.49
N ASP A 28 -5.60 5.29 -16.81
CA ASP A 28 -5.37 6.16 -15.66
C ASP A 28 -6.40 6.02 -14.52
N VAL A 29 -6.98 4.82 -14.36
CA VAL A 29 -7.99 4.56 -13.32
C VAL A 29 -7.45 4.85 -11.92
N HIS A 30 -6.21 4.47 -11.66
CA HIS A 30 -5.50 4.77 -10.42
C HIS A 30 -5.45 6.27 -10.09
N VAL A 31 -5.33 7.16 -11.09
CA VAL A 31 -5.32 8.62 -10.87
C VAL A 31 -6.70 9.08 -10.40
N VAL A 32 -7.76 8.65 -11.09
CA VAL A 32 -9.14 9.00 -10.73
C VAL A 32 -9.51 8.47 -9.33
N VAL A 33 -9.05 7.26 -8.99
CA VAL A 33 -9.28 6.67 -7.66
C VAL A 33 -8.52 7.45 -6.57
N LEU A 34 -7.31 7.93 -6.85
CA LEU A 34 -6.59 8.79 -5.92
C LEU A 34 -7.29 10.14 -5.73
N ASP A 35 -7.86 10.71 -6.78
CA ASP A 35 -8.63 11.95 -6.67
C ASP A 35 -9.93 11.77 -5.87
N LEU A 36 -10.59 10.61 -6.00
CA LEU A 36 -11.71 10.21 -5.14
C LEU A 36 -11.31 10.17 -3.66
N LEU A 37 -10.16 9.57 -3.33
CA LEU A 37 -9.68 9.45 -1.95
C LEU A 37 -9.40 10.81 -1.28
N LYS A 38 -9.14 11.86 -2.07
CA LYS A 38 -8.92 13.22 -1.56
C LYS A 38 -10.21 13.97 -1.21
N ILE A 39 -11.38 13.44 -1.57
CA ILE A 39 -12.65 14.11 -1.31
C ILE A 39 -12.95 14.06 0.20
N PRO A 40 -13.09 15.22 0.88
CA PRO A 40 -13.41 15.23 2.30
C PRO A 40 -14.84 14.76 2.55
N TYR A 41 -15.03 14.01 3.62
CA TYR A 41 -16.34 13.50 4.03
C TYR A 41 -16.36 13.26 5.55
N ASP A 42 -17.55 13.06 6.10
CA ASP A 42 -17.71 12.72 7.52
C ASP A 42 -17.41 11.24 7.76
N LYS A 43 -16.24 10.97 8.36
CA LYS A 43 -15.79 9.60 8.65
C LYS A 43 -16.60 8.92 9.77
N VAL A 44 -17.34 9.67 10.57
CA VAL A 44 -18.15 9.14 11.67
C VAL A 44 -19.56 8.82 11.18
N GLU A 45 -20.19 9.77 10.51
CA GLU A 45 -21.60 9.67 10.12
C GLU A 45 -21.80 9.03 8.73
N ASP A 46 -20.90 9.28 7.77
CA ASP A 46 -21.05 8.78 6.40
C ASP A 46 -20.44 7.38 6.21
N THR A 47 -21.14 6.40 6.78
CA THR A 47 -20.82 4.97 6.68
C THR A 47 -20.76 4.45 5.23
N ARG A 48 -21.50 5.07 4.30
CA ARG A 48 -21.47 4.69 2.88
C ARG A 48 -20.18 5.17 2.23
N MET A 49 -19.77 6.39 2.51
CA MET A 49 -18.50 6.91 2.00
C MET A 49 -17.31 6.14 2.57
N ASN A 50 -17.34 5.77 3.86
CA ASN A 50 -16.35 4.86 4.45
C ASN A 50 -16.21 3.55 3.64
N HIS A 51 -17.34 2.98 3.20
CA HIS A 51 -17.32 1.77 2.36
C HIS A 51 -16.73 2.02 0.97
N ILE A 52 -17.07 3.15 0.35
CA ILE A 52 -16.53 3.55 -0.96
C ILE A 52 -15.01 3.74 -0.89
N MET A 53 -14.50 4.45 0.12
CA MET A 53 -13.06 4.65 0.32
C MET A 53 -12.34 3.33 0.53
N LYS A 54 -12.92 2.41 1.31
CA LYS A 54 -12.37 1.06 1.48
C LYS A 54 -12.28 0.30 0.15
N LEU A 55 -13.31 0.39 -0.70
CA LEU A 55 -13.28 -0.25 -2.02
C LEU A 55 -12.24 0.39 -2.95
N ALA A 56 -12.06 1.72 -2.87
CA ALA A 56 -11.02 2.44 -3.59
C ALA A 56 -9.62 1.97 -3.18
N HIS A 57 -9.33 1.85 -1.88
CA HIS A 57 -8.07 1.29 -1.39
C HIS A 57 -7.83 -0.14 -1.86
N ASN A 58 -8.84 -1.02 -1.77
CA ASN A 58 -8.73 -2.39 -2.24
C ASN A 58 -8.40 -2.47 -3.75
N LEU A 59 -9.00 -1.58 -4.56
CA LEU A 59 -8.70 -1.50 -5.98
C LEU A 59 -7.23 -1.13 -6.21
N LEU A 60 -6.72 -0.10 -5.51
CA LEU A 60 -5.31 0.30 -5.60
C LEU A 60 -4.35 -0.80 -5.13
N GLN A 61 -4.70 -1.51 -4.06
CA GLN A 61 -3.93 -2.66 -3.57
C GLN A 61 -3.81 -3.74 -4.65
N TYR A 62 -4.93 -4.17 -5.24
CA TYR A 62 -4.91 -5.18 -6.31
C TYR A 62 -4.28 -4.66 -7.61
N PHE A 63 -4.37 -3.37 -7.89
CA PHE A 63 -3.67 -2.72 -8.99
C PHE A 63 -2.15 -2.86 -8.86
N CYS A 64 -1.61 -2.80 -7.63
CA CYS A 64 -0.17 -2.96 -7.34
C CYS A 64 0.27 -4.41 -7.11
N PHE A 65 -0.63 -5.34 -6.84
CA PHE A 65 -0.29 -6.71 -6.46
C PHE A 65 0.68 -7.38 -7.45
N ASN A 66 1.91 -7.67 -6.97
CA ASN A 66 3.02 -8.25 -7.73
C ASN A 66 3.29 -7.56 -9.09
N ASN A 67 3.12 -6.24 -9.17
CA ASN A 67 3.31 -5.47 -10.40
C ASN A 67 4.26 -4.27 -10.18
N PRO A 68 5.58 -4.45 -10.40
CA PRO A 68 6.58 -3.41 -10.11
C PRO A 68 6.33 -2.08 -10.81
N THR A 69 5.79 -2.09 -12.03
CA THR A 69 5.49 -0.86 -12.78
C THR A 69 4.34 -0.08 -12.14
N ASN A 70 3.29 -0.77 -11.73
CA ASN A 70 2.14 -0.14 -11.08
C ASN A 70 2.49 0.33 -9.66
N GLN A 71 3.31 -0.44 -8.94
CA GLN A 71 3.86 -0.06 -7.65
C GLN A 71 4.66 1.25 -7.72
N ALA A 72 5.57 1.39 -8.70
CA ALA A 72 6.34 2.62 -8.88
C ALA A 72 5.45 3.83 -9.14
N LYS A 73 4.43 3.70 -10.00
CA LYS A 73 3.45 4.76 -10.24
C LYS A 73 2.69 5.16 -8.98
N LEU A 74 2.20 4.18 -8.22
CA LEU A 74 1.43 4.48 -7.02
C LEU A 74 2.32 5.06 -5.92
N TYR A 75 3.56 4.60 -5.79
CA TYR A 75 4.56 5.21 -4.92
C TYR A 75 4.70 6.71 -5.20
N GLU A 76 4.91 7.09 -6.46
CA GLU A 76 5.11 8.50 -6.84
C GLU A 76 3.88 9.38 -6.57
N LEU A 77 2.68 8.85 -6.79
CA LEU A 77 1.44 9.63 -6.68
C LEU A 77 0.81 9.63 -5.28
N TYR A 78 1.11 8.62 -4.47
CA TYR A 78 0.45 8.38 -3.17
C TYR A 78 1.43 8.42 -2.00
N PHE A 79 2.52 7.65 -2.07
CA PHE A 79 3.44 7.51 -0.92
C PHE A 79 4.36 8.72 -0.72
N ASN A 80 4.58 9.54 -1.74
CA ASN A 80 5.40 10.76 -1.62
C ASN A 80 4.89 11.73 -0.54
N ASP A 81 3.58 11.72 -0.24
CA ASP A 81 2.98 12.47 0.87
C ASP A 81 2.70 11.57 2.09
N TYR A 82 3.69 10.74 2.46
CA TYR A 82 3.55 9.74 3.53
C TYR A 82 3.12 10.31 4.88
N GLN A 83 3.30 11.61 5.13
CA GLN A 83 2.92 12.24 6.39
C GLN A 83 1.40 12.26 6.59
N GLN A 84 0.61 12.21 5.51
CA GLN A 84 -0.85 12.13 5.59
C GLN A 84 -1.35 10.72 5.91
N ILE A 85 -0.49 9.71 5.77
CA ILE A 85 -0.85 8.30 5.96
C ILE A 85 -0.98 8.01 7.46
N SER A 86 -2.17 7.63 7.89
CA SER A 86 -2.45 7.34 9.31
C SER A 86 -3.47 6.22 9.50
N GLU A 87 -4.37 6.03 8.54
CA GLU A 87 -5.43 5.04 8.62
C GLU A 87 -4.98 3.64 8.19
N GLU A 88 -5.68 2.62 8.70
CA GLU A 88 -5.33 1.23 8.40
C GLU A 88 -5.37 0.94 6.89
N GLN A 89 -6.39 1.40 6.17
CA GLN A 89 -6.48 1.12 4.73
C GLN A 89 -5.34 1.76 3.92
N GLU A 90 -4.85 2.91 4.36
CA GLU A 90 -3.73 3.62 3.76
C GLU A 90 -2.42 2.85 3.97
N VAL A 91 -2.17 2.38 5.19
CA VAL A 91 -1.00 1.54 5.51
C VAL A 91 -1.04 0.20 4.76
N GLU A 92 -2.23 -0.40 4.62
CA GLU A 92 -2.38 -1.61 3.82
C GLU A 92 -2.05 -1.34 2.34
N THR A 93 -2.49 -0.22 1.78
CA THR A 93 -2.09 0.22 0.43
C THR A 93 -0.57 0.38 0.34
N CYS A 94 0.10 0.96 1.34
CA CYS A 94 1.56 1.02 1.39
C CYS A 94 2.20 -0.37 1.34
N CYS A 95 1.67 -1.35 2.08
CA CYS A 95 2.19 -2.72 2.02
C CYS A 95 2.18 -3.24 0.57
N TYR A 96 1.10 -3.03 -0.18
CA TYR A 96 1.01 -3.47 -1.59
C TYR A 96 1.94 -2.70 -2.54
N ILE A 97 2.25 -1.42 -2.24
CA ILE A 97 3.23 -0.63 -3.01
C ILE A 97 4.62 -1.25 -2.89
N PHE A 98 5.05 -1.67 -1.70
CA PHE A 98 6.40 -2.17 -1.45
C PHE A 98 6.54 -3.70 -1.55
N MET A 99 5.44 -4.43 -1.49
CA MET A 99 5.43 -5.90 -1.47
C MET A 99 6.24 -6.48 -2.64
N ASN A 100 7.24 -7.29 -2.31
CA ASN A 100 8.12 -7.96 -3.28
C ASN A 100 8.79 -7.01 -4.29
N ASN A 101 9.06 -5.76 -3.91
CA ASN A 101 9.75 -4.80 -4.77
C ASN A 101 11.01 -4.27 -4.09
N ILE A 102 12.13 -4.97 -4.28
CA ILE A 102 13.41 -4.61 -3.65
C ILE A 102 13.82 -3.17 -4.00
N GLN A 103 13.58 -2.72 -5.23
CA GLN A 103 14.02 -1.41 -5.68
C GLN A 103 13.30 -0.29 -4.94
N LEU A 104 11.97 -0.40 -4.78
CA LEU A 104 11.21 0.57 -3.98
C LEU A 104 11.56 0.49 -2.50
N CYS A 105 11.69 -0.72 -1.93
CA CYS A 105 12.06 -0.82 -0.52
C CYS A 105 13.43 -0.16 -0.23
N ARG A 106 14.37 -0.15 -1.18
CA ARG A 106 15.65 0.56 -1.04
C ARG A 106 15.52 2.08 -1.02
N THR A 107 14.41 2.67 -1.49
CA THR A 107 14.19 4.12 -1.45
C THR A 107 13.64 4.60 -0.10
N ILE A 108 13.25 3.67 0.78
CA ILE A 108 12.84 3.99 2.14
C ILE A 108 13.98 4.66 2.90
N THR A 109 13.62 5.65 3.68
CA THR A 109 14.54 6.45 4.50
C THR A 109 14.12 6.38 5.96
N GLU A 110 15.00 6.81 6.85
CA GLU A 110 14.75 6.89 8.30
C GLU A 110 13.47 7.64 8.65
N LYS A 111 13.21 8.77 7.97
CA LYS A 111 11.99 9.58 8.19
C LYS A 111 10.70 8.81 7.91
N HIS A 112 10.70 7.96 6.87
CA HIS A 112 9.55 7.12 6.59
C HIS A 112 9.32 6.14 7.74
N VAL A 113 10.38 5.44 8.19
CA VAL A 113 10.28 4.47 9.28
C VAL A 113 9.80 5.13 10.58
N GLN A 114 10.40 6.26 10.95
CA GLN A 114 10.03 7.04 12.14
C GLN A 114 8.54 7.43 12.13
N HIS A 115 7.99 7.82 10.97
CA HIS A 115 6.56 8.10 10.84
C HIS A 115 5.70 6.88 11.21
N PHE A 116 6.00 5.70 10.66
CA PHE A 116 5.24 4.48 10.97
C PHE A 116 5.47 3.95 12.39
N VAL A 117 6.64 4.16 12.98
CA VAL A 117 6.90 3.88 14.40
C VAL A 117 6.04 4.80 15.28
N HIS A 118 5.99 6.10 14.97
CA HIS A 118 5.15 7.05 15.69
C HIS A 118 3.65 6.70 15.60
N LEU A 119 3.17 6.20 14.46
CA LEU A 119 1.79 5.69 14.34
C LEU A 119 1.52 4.51 15.29
N ILE A 120 2.50 3.64 15.54
CA ILE A 120 2.38 2.54 16.51
C ILE A 120 2.28 3.09 17.94
N GLU A 121 3.04 4.13 18.26
CA GLU A 121 2.98 4.78 19.57
C GLU A 121 1.63 5.45 19.81
N LEU A 122 1.12 6.18 18.80
CA LEU A 122 -0.13 6.94 18.90
C LEU A 122 -1.39 6.05 18.87
N HIS A 123 -1.47 5.13 17.91
CA HIS A 123 -2.67 4.33 17.66
C HIS A 123 -2.61 2.95 18.32
N GLY A 124 -1.51 2.64 18.99
CA GLY A 124 -1.23 1.36 19.61
C GLY A 124 -0.72 0.31 18.62
N ARG A 125 -0.37 -0.85 19.18
CA ARG A 125 0.21 -1.99 18.44
C ARG A 125 -0.84 -2.67 17.56
N LYS A 126 -1.06 -2.12 16.37
CA LYS A 126 -1.84 -2.77 15.31
C LYS A 126 -0.92 -3.65 14.46
N VAL A 127 -1.40 -4.87 14.15
CA VAL A 127 -0.67 -5.86 13.34
C VAL A 127 -0.23 -5.27 11.99
N LEU A 128 -1.02 -4.36 11.44
CA LEU A 128 -0.79 -3.79 10.12
C LEU A 128 0.46 -2.89 10.04
N TYR A 129 0.72 -2.07 11.05
CA TYR A 129 1.93 -1.25 11.06
C TYR A 129 3.20 -2.13 11.11
N ILE A 130 3.16 -3.21 11.89
CA ILE A 130 4.24 -4.21 11.94
C ILE A 130 4.39 -4.91 10.58
N LYS A 131 3.27 -5.26 9.93
CA LYS A 131 3.27 -5.86 8.59
C LYS A 131 3.92 -4.94 7.57
N PHE A 132 3.68 -3.62 7.65
CA PHE A 132 4.36 -2.65 6.79
C PHE A 132 5.87 -2.66 7.04
N LEU A 133 6.32 -2.56 8.29
CA LEU A 133 7.74 -2.60 8.64
C LEU A 133 8.43 -3.90 8.15
N GLN A 134 7.77 -5.04 8.29
CA GLN A 134 8.24 -6.31 7.74
C GLN A 134 8.35 -6.30 6.21
N THR A 135 7.38 -5.67 5.54
CA THR A 135 7.33 -5.58 4.06
C THR A 135 8.50 -4.76 3.50
N ILE A 136 8.87 -3.66 4.15
CA ILE A 136 10.00 -2.82 3.73
C ILE A 136 11.37 -3.43 4.10
N VAL A 137 11.42 -4.24 5.16
CA VAL A 137 12.64 -4.92 5.63
C VAL A 137 13.00 -6.15 4.77
N LYS A 138 12.01 -6.82 4.20
CA LYS A 138 12.22 -8.03 3.40
C LYS A 138 11.38 -8.02 2.13
N ALA A 139 12.03 -8.06 0.97
CA ALA A 139 11.37 -8.21 -0.33
C ALA A 139 12.09 -9.30 -1.16
N GLU A 140 11.32 -10.07 -1.94
CA GLU A 140 11.83 -11.18 -2.78
C GLU A 140 12.76 -12.15 -2.03
N ASN A 141 12.42 -12.46 -0.77
CA ASN A 141 13.22 -13.27 0.15
C ASN A 141 14.60 -12.72 0.54
N GLN A 142 14.90 -11.47 0.21
CA GLN A 142 16.12 -10.79 0.59
C GLN A 142 15.85 -9.76 1.68
N TYR A 143 16.74 -9.72 2.67
CA TYR A 143 16.72 -8.68 3.69
C TYR A 143 17.38 -7.41 3.18
N ILE A 144 16.76 -6.28 3.47
CA ILE A 144 17.16 -4.96 3.01
C ILE A 144 17.85 -4.27 4.18
N ARG A 145 19.19 -4.42 4.24
CA ARG A 145 20.01 -4.07 5.41
C ARG A 145 19.80 -2.62 5.88
N ASN A 146 19.75 -1.66 4.96
CA ASN A 146 19.51 -0.25 5.31
C ASN A 146 18.14 -0.04 6.00
N CYS A 147 17.09 -0.76 5.58
CA CYS A 147 15.80 -0.70 6.25
C CYS A 147 15.81 -1.44 7.58
N GLN A 148 16.52 -2.57 7.67
CA GLN A 148 16.69 -3.31 8.92
C GLN A 148 17.36 -2.49 9.99
N ASP A 149 18.48 -1.86 9.67
CA ASP A 149 19.26 -1.11 10.65
C ASP A 149 18.43 0.03 11.23
N VAL A 150 17.67 0.73 10.39
CA VAL A 150 16.75 1.82 10.78
C VAL A 150 15.58 1.30 11.63
N VAL A 151 14.93 0.20 11.25
CA VAL A 151 13.79 -0.34 12.01
C VAL A 151 14.23 -0.92 13.37
N MET A 152 15.47 -1.41 13.47
CA MET A 152 16.02 -1.98 14.71
C MET A 152 16.59 -0.92 15.66
N SER A 153 16.88 0.29 15.19
CA SER A 153 17.37 1.40 16.01
C SER A 153 16.27 2.21 16.69
N GLU A 154 15.04 2.12 16.18
CA GLU A 154 13.82 2.74 16.73
C GLU A 154 13.10 1.78 17.68
#